data_AF-A0A2S8I0Z6-F1
#
_entry.id   AF-A0A2S8I0Z6-F1
#
_cell.length_a   1.000
_cell.length_b   1.000
_cell.length_c   1.000
_cell.angle_alpha   90.00
_cell.angle_beta   90.00
_cell.angle_gamma   90.00
#
_symmetry.space_group_name_H-M   'P 1'
#
loop_
_entity.id
_entity.type
_entity.pdbx_description
1 polymer ?
#
loop_
_entity_poly.entity_id
_entity_poly.type
_entity_poly.pdbx_seq_one_letter_code
_entity_poly.pdbx_strand_id
1 'polypeptide(L)'
;MEEISKALDETFWGLKADLEKQENEHPDWITGQDPVLERLTGVFEGRIGEKPEAAAYDSLIAKAKARFESSTPPGLRDKEKGGIQQYGDAILWLEVLEKAATTKTAIIFVTDDVKDDWWQRVGGKTIGPLPALRQELHDVANVPLHMYQCDQFMRYASAFLDQQLPESSIEEAKEIRDELQRESNFEQQWLFDESASSHARPDNDAVPTAWSRLHALIDSHEGRPILVDDYRGSTLEQQLSNLAEQRQKLRRMMLDASVDPHRVEEIIEIQRALDFVEREIGRMQAWMEPVTLRNWYSHVRDSKRSDQH
;
A
#
# COMPACT_ATOMS: atom_id res chain seq x y z
N MET A 1 15.71 45.58 18.74
CA MET A 1 15.65 45.51 17.26
C MET A 1 17.03 45.29 16.68
N GLU A 2 18.02 46.13 17.02
CA GLU A 2 19.41 46.01 16.53
C GLU A 2 20.11 44.69 16.92
N GLU A 3 19.99 44.26 18.18
CA GLU A 3 20.58 42.99 18.65
C GLU A 3 19.94 41.76 17.99
N ILE A 4 18.65 41.82 17.69
CA ILE A 4 17.92 40.72 17.03
C ILE A 4 18.35 40.63 15.57
N SER A 5 18.50 41.77 14.89
CA SER A 5 19.01 41.83 13.51
C SER A 5 20.42 41.25 13.42
N LYS A 6 21.30 41.63 14.35
CA LYS A 6 22.68 41.16 14.36
C LYS A 6 22.78 39.66 14.62
N ALA A 7 21.99 39.13 15.56
CA ALA A 7 21.92 37.69 15.80
C ALA A 7 21.39 36.93 14.57
N LEU A 8 20.40 37.49 13.87
CA LEU A 8 19.85 36.90 12.65
C LEU A 8 20.91 36.84 11.53
N ASP A 9 21.64 37.94 11.31
CA ASP A 9 22.69 38.01 10.29
C ASP A 9 23.84 37.05 10.60
N GLU A 10 24.26 36.94 11.87
CA GLU A 10 25.28 35.98 12.29
C GLU A 10 24.83 34.53 12.06
N THR A 11 23.58 34.19 12.38
CA THR A 11 23.03 32.85 12.09
C THR A 11 22.92 32.57 10.60
N PHE A 12 22.53 33.56 9.79
CA PHE A 12 22.40 33.40 8.35
C PHE A 12 23.75 33.16 7.67
N TRP A 13 24.78 33.91 8.09
CA TRP A 13 26.14 33.71 7.60
C TRP A 13 26.74 32.39 8.07
N GLY A 14 26.47 31.97 9.31
CA GLY A 14 26.84 30.65 9.79
C GLY A 14 26.22 29.54 8.95
N LEU A 15 24.90 29.61 8.72
CA LEU A 15 24.17 28.63 7.91
C LEU A 15 24.69 28.59 6.47
N LYS A 16 24.98 29.74 5.87
CA LYS A 16 25.54 29.82 4.52
C LYS A 16 26.91 29.17 4.44
N ALA A 17 27.79 29.46 5.40
CA ALA A 17 29.13 28.87 5.43
C ALA A 17 29.07 27.35 5.63
N ASP A 18 28.15 26.86 6.45
CA ASP A 18 27.93 25.42 6.65
C ASP A 18 27.40 24.74 5.37
N LEU A 19 26.46 25.38 4.66
CA LEU A 19 25.95 24.88 3.38
C LEU A 19 27.03 24.85 2.29
N GLU A 20 27.82 25.92 2.14
CA GLU A 20 28.94 25.98 1.19
C GLU A 20 30.00 24.92 1.52
N LYS A 21 30.24 24.66 2.82
CA LYS A 21 31.15 23.59 3.24
C LYS A 21 30.59 22.21 2.86
N GLN A 22 29.32 21.95 3.14
CA GLN A 22 28.68 20.68 2.77
C GLN A 22 28.64 20.47 1.26
N GLU A 23 28.39 21.52 0.47
CA GLU A 23 28.42 21.46 -0.99
C GLU A 23 29.82 21.08 -1.51
N ASN A 24 30.88 21.65 -0.93
CA ASN A 24 32.26 21.33 -1.31
C ASN A 24 32.75 19.97 -0.80
N GLU A 25 32.21 19.49 0.32
CA GLU A 25 32.47 18.14 0.86
C GLU A 25 31.61 17.06 0.18
N HIS A 26 30.57 17.47 -0.57
CA HIS A 26 29.73 16.54 -1.30
C HIS A 26 30.53 15.91 -2.44
N PRO A 27 30.69 14.58 -2.46
CA PRO A 27 31.42 13.93 -3.53
C PRO A 27 30.69 14.09 -4.87
N ASP A 28 31.42 14.47 -5.91
CA ASP A 28 30.91 14.51 -7.28
C ASP A 28 30.91 13.10 -7.88
N TRP A 29 29.86 12.35 -7.57
CA TRP A 29 29.64 11.01 -8.12
C TRP A 29 29.19 11.02 -9.59
N ILE A 30 28.87 12.19 -10.17
CA ILE A 30 28.40 12.31 -11.56
C ILE A 30 29.60 12.36 -12.52
N THR A 31 30.68 13.06 -12.15
CA THR A 31 31.87 13.19 -12.99
C THR A 31 33.10 12.46 -12.45
N GLY A 32 33.09 12.08 -11.17
CA GLY A 32 34.17 11.36 -10.49
C GLY A 32 33.99 9.84 -10.43
N GLN A 33 34.76 9.19 -9.56
CA GLN A 33 34.59 7.77 -9.24
C GLN A 33 33.47 7.61 -8.21
N ASP A 34 32.45 6.82 -8.56
CA ASP A 34 31.36 6.45 -7.65
C ASP A 34 31.64 5.06 -7.05
N PRO A 35 32.19 5.00 -5.82
CA PRO A 35 32.50 3.73 -5.16
C PRO A 35 31.24 2.92 -4.81
N VAL A 36 30.07 3.56 -4.69
CA VAL A 36 28.79 2.88 -4.46
C VAL A 36 28.37 2.15 -5.72
N LEU A 37 28.38 2.84 -6.87
CA LEU A 37 28.07 2.24 -8.17
C LEU A 37 29.03 1.09 -8.52
N GLU A 38 30.34 1.25 -8.29
CA GLU A 38 31.32 0.18 -8.52
C GLU A 38 31.00 -1.06 -7.69
N ARG A 39 30.71 -0.88 -6.40
CA ARG A 39 30.35 -1.98 -5.50
C ARG A 39 29.04 -2.63 -5.89
N LEU A 40 28.01 -1.84 -6.25
CA LEU A 40 26.72 -2.36 -6.71
C LEU A 40 26.89 -3.18 -7.99
N THR A 41 27.67 -2.67 -8.95
CA THR A 41 27.95 -3.38 -10.21
C THR A 41 28.57 -4.74 -9.94
N GLY A 42 29.55 -4.83 -9.03
CA GLY A 42 30.16 -6.11 -8.64
C GLY A 42 29.17 -7.06 -7.94
N VAL A 43 28.25 -6.55 -7.12
CA VAL A 43 27.21 -7.37 -6.48
C VAL A 43 26.22 -7.92 -7.50
N PHE A 44 25.86 -7.15 -8.51
CA PHE A 44 24.89 -7.55 -9.53
C PHE A 44 25.49 -8.28 -10.74
N GLU A 45 26.81 -8.36 -10.84
CA GLU A 45 27.48 -9.06 -11.95
C GLU A 45 27.00 -10.52 -12.08
N GLY A 46 26.51 -10.88 -13.27
CA GLY A 46 25.92 -12.20 -13.55
C GLY A 46 24.58 -12.48 -12.87
N ARG A 47 24.00 -11.50 -12.17
CA ARG A 47 22.71 -11.61 -11.44
C ARG A 47 21.61 -10.72 -12.01
N ILE A 48 21.88 -10.04 -13.13
CA ILE A 48 20.91 -9.24 -13.89
C ILE A 48 20.24 -10.13 -14.95
N GLY A 49 18.95 -9.92 -15.20
CA GLY A 49 18.23 -10.60 -16.28
C GLY A 49 18.82 -10.26 -17.65
N GLU A 50 18.76 -11.22 -18.58
CA GLU A 50 19.20 -10.96 -19.94
C GLU A 50 18.22 -10.03 -20.65
N LYS A 51 18.74 -9.09 -21.44
CA LYS A 51 17.90 -8.23 -22.25
C LYS A 51 17.14 -9.09 -23.27
N PRO A 52 15.80 -9.04 -23.33
CA PRO A 52 15.04 -9.82 -24.29
C PRO A 52 15.37 -9.39 -25.73
N GLU A 53 15.42 -10.37 -26.63
CA GLU A 53 15.50 -10.10 -28.07
C GLU A 53 14.27 -9.33 -28.55
N ALA A 54 14.39 -8.59 -29.67
CA ALA A 54 13.31 -7.72 -30.15
C ALA A 54 11.96 -8.45 -30.31
N ALA A 55 11.96 -9.67 -30.87
CA ALA A 55 10.74 -10.46 -31.03
C ALA A 55 10.15 -10.94 -29.69
N ALA A 56 11.02 -11.32 -28.73
CA ALA A 56 10.59 -11.70 -27.39
C ALA A 56 10.04 -10.49 -26.62
N TYR A 57 10.66 -9.32 -26.80
CA TYR A 57 10.21 -8.06 -26.23
C TYR A 57 8.83 -7.65 -26.76
N ASP A 58 8.59 -7.73 -28.08
CA ASP A 58 7.28 -7.44 -28.65
C ASP A 58 6.19 -8.39 -28.10
N SER A 59 6.52 -9.67 -27.93
CA SER A 59 5.64 -10.64 -27.28
C SER A 59 5.37 -10.30 -25.82
N LEU A 60 6.40 -9.88 -25.08
CA LEU A 60 6.31 -9.47 -23.68
C LEU A 60 5.38 -8.26 -23.51
N ILE A 61 5.52 -7.25 -24.36
CA ILE A 61 4.64 -6.08 -24.39
C ILE A 61 3.19 -6.47 -24.73
N ALA A 62 2.99 -7.35 -25.71
CA ALA A 62 1.66 -7.84 -26.06
C ALA A 62 0.98 -8.57 -24.90
N LYS A 63 1.72 -9.42 -24.17
CA LYS A 63 1.23 -10.09 -22.96
C LYS A 63 0.90 -9.08 -21.86
N ALA A 64 1.77 -8.11 -21.62
CA ALA A 64 1.54 -7.07 -20.61
C ALA A 64 0.30 -6.24 -20.92
N LYS A 65 0.07 -5.90 -22.19
CA LYS A 65 -1.15 -5.22 -22.65
C LYS A 65 -2.40 -6.07 -22.40
N ALA A 66 -2.37 -7.36 -22.71
CA ALA A 66 -3.49 -8.26 -22.47
C ALA A 66 -3.82 -8.42 -20.98
N ARG A 67 -2.81 -8.44 -20.09
CA ARG A 67 -3.01 -8.42 -18.63
C ARG A 67 -3.74 -7.16 -18.18
N PHE A 68 -3.34 -6.02 -18.74
CA PHE A 68 -3.95 -4.74 -18.43
C PHE A 68 -5.42 -4.66 -18.87
N GLU A 69 -5.72 -5.12 -20.10
CA GLU A 69 -7.09 -5.19 -20.64
C GLU A 69 -8.00 -6.12 -19.80
N SER A 70 -7.45 -7.24 -19.32
CA SER A 70 -8.16 -8.21 -18.47
C SER A 70 -8.21 -7.82 -16.98
N SER A 71 -7.64 -6.69 -16.59
CA SER A 71 -7.49 -6.29 -15.17
C SER A 71 -6.79 -7.38 -14.32
N THR A 72 -5.78 -8.03 -14.88
CA THR A 72 -4.95 -9.03 -14.19
C THR A 72 -3.79 -8.33 -13.47
N PRO A 73 -3.63 -8.48 -12.14
CA PRO A 73 -2.54 -7.87 -11.36
C PRO A 73 -1.17 -8.52 -11.68
N PRO A 74 -0.02 -7.86 -11.45
CA PRO A 74 0.15 -6.47 -11.02
C PRO A 74 0.24 -5.50 -12.22
N GLY A 75 0.25 -4.19 -11.94
CA GLY A 75 0.39 -3.12 -12.94
C GLY A 75 -0.92 -2.50 -13.40
N LEU A 76 -1.98 -2.63 -12.61
CA LEU A 76 -3.31 -2.10 -12.96
C LEU A 76 -3.47 -0.62 -12.63
N ARG A 77 -2.58 -0.09 -11.78
CA ARG A 77 -2.62 1.28 -11.27
C ARG A 77 -1.77 2.29 -12.04
N ASP A 78 -0.92 1.84 -12.96
CA ASP A 78 -0.08 2.73 -13.76
C ASP A 78 -0.78 3.26 -15.03
N LYS A 79 -2.12 3.20 -15.09
CA LYS A 79 -2.92 3.58 -16.28
C LYS A 79 -2.63 4.99 -16.77
N GLU A 80 -2.32 5.89 -15.85
CA GLU A 80 -2.14 7.32 -16.11
C GLU A 80 -0.75 7.67 -16.63
N LYS A 81 0.24 6.77 -16.51
CA LYS A 81 1.62 7.02 -16.97
C LYS A 81 1.77 7.02 -18.49
N GLY A 82 0.84 6.39 -19.20
CA GLY A 82 0.81 6.34 -20.67
C GLY A 82 1.97 5.56 -21.32
N GLY A 83 1.81 5.24 -22.60
CA GLY A 83 2.86 4.58 -23.39
C GLY A 83 3.24 3.18 -22.88
N ILE A 84 4.53 2.84 -22.95
CA ILE A 84 5.06 1.54 -22.46
C ILE A 84 5.24 1.54 -20.93
N GLN A 85 5.40 2.72 -20.32
CA GLN A 85 5.70 2.86 -18.89
C GLN A 85 4.56 2.34 -18.00
N GLN A 86 3.31 2.38 -18.50
CA GLN A 86 2.16 1.79 -17.81
C GLN A 86 2.24 0.26 -17.63
N TYR A 87 3.11 -0.42 -18.39
CA TYR A 87 3.25 -1.87 -18.37
C TYR A 87 4.44 -2.36 -17.52
N GLY A 88 5.17 -1.45 -16.85
CA GLY A 88 6.41 -1.80 -16.12
C GLY A 88 6.23 -2.94 -15.12
N ASP A 89 5.26 -2.83 -14.22
CA ASP A 89 4.95 -3.85 -13.22
C ASP A 89 4.56 -5.20 -13.85
N ALA A 90 3.77 -5.15 -14.93
CA ALA A 90 3.34 -6.34 -15.66
C ALA A 90 4.52 -7.03 -16.37
N ILE A 91 5.43 -6.25 -16.96
CA ILE A 91 6.66 -6.73 -17.60
C ILE A 91 7.54 -7.42 -16.55
N LEU A 92 7.80 -6.74 -15.43
CA LEU A 92 8.60 -7.28 -14.33
C LEU A 92 8.02 -8.61 -13.81
N TRP A 93 6.70 -8.66 -13.61
CA TRP A 93 6.05 -9.88 -13.15
C TRP A 93 6.15 -11.03 -14.17
N LEU A 94 5.98 -10.75 -15.46
CA LEU A 94 6.16 -11.74 -16.52
C LEU A 94 7.60 -12.29 -16.56
N GLU A 95 8.61 -11.45 -16.35
CA GLU A 95 10.01 -11.87 -16.24
C GLU A 95 10.26 -12.74 -14.99
N VAL A 96 9.62 -12.43 -13.86
CA VAL A 96 9.66 -13.27 -12.64
C VAL A 96 9.07 -14.65 -12.91
N LEU A 97 7.91 -14.71 -13.58
CA LEU A 97 7.27 -15.98 -13.97
C LEU A 97 8.17 -16.80 -14.89
N GLU A 98 8.78 -16.17 -15.90
CA GLU A 98 9.70 -16.84 -16.83
C GLU A 98 10.96 -17.35 -16.12
N LYS A 99 11.53 -16.53 -15.23
CA LYS A 99 12.70 -16.91 -14.44
C LYS A 99 12.39 -18.12 -13.56
N ALA A 100 11.26 -18.09 -12.85
CA ALA A 100 10.81 -19.19 -12.00
C ALA A 100 10.51 -20.46 -12.82
N ALA A 101 9.88 -20.30 -13.99
CA ALA A 101 9.60 -21.42 -14.89
C ALA A 101 10.88 -22.10 -15.38
N THR A 102 11.93 -21.31 -15.66
CA THR A 102 13.21 -21.79 -16.19
C THR A 102 14.08 -22.41 -15.10
N THR A 103 14.17 -21.80 -13.92
CA THR A 103 15.04 -22.27 -12.84
C THR A 103 14.39 -23.30 -11.93
N LYS A 104 13.04 -23.34 -11.88
CA LYS A 104 12.25 -24.16 -10.95
C LYS A 104 12.62 -23.96 -9.48
N THR A 105 13.00 -22.74 -9.14
CA THR A 105 13.38 -22.35 -7.77
C THR A 105 12.30 -21.47 -7.15
N ALA A 106 12.08 -21.64 -5.84
CA ALA A 106 11.24 -20.73 -5.04
C ALA A 106 11.71 -19.27 -5.20
N ILE A 107 10.75 -18.34 -5.27
CA ILE A 107 11.03 -16.93 -5.47
C ILE A 107 10.80 -16.16 -4.17
N ILE A 108 11.83 -15.42 -3.76
CA ILE A 108 11.71 -14.32 -2.80
C ILE A 108 11.77 -13.03 -3.59
N PHE A 109 10.68 -12.27 -3.57
CA PHE A 109 10.58 -10.99 -4.27
C PHE A 109 10.58 -9.84 -3.26
N VAL A 110 11.59 -8.97 -3.34
CA VAL A 110 11.77 -7.87 -2.40
C VAL A 110 11.34 -6.58 -3.08
N THR A 111 10.36 -5.87 -2.52
CA THR A 111 9.86 -4.61 -3.05
C THR A 111 9.24 -3.76 -1.96
N ASP A 112 9.45 -2.44 -2.02
CA ASP A 112 8.71 -1.46 -1.22
C ASP A 112 7.51 -0.86 -1.96
N ASP A 113 7.17 -1.39 -3.14
CA ASP A 113 5.93 -1.01 -3.81
C ASP A 113 4.75 -1.26 -2.87
N VAL A 114 3.86 -0.28 -2.68
CA VAL A 114 2.74 -0.33 -1.73
C VAL A 114 1.39 -0.56 -2.40
N LYS A 115 1.35 -0.78 -3.72
CA LYS A 115 0.09 -0.96 -4.45
C LYS A 115 -0.60 -2.28 -4.06
N ASP A 116 -1.93 -2.28 -4.09
CA ASP A 116 -2.76 -3.41 -3.63
C ASP A 116 -2.87 -4.53 -4.66
N ASP A 117 -2.40 -4.31 -5.89
CA ASP A 117 -2.25 -5.35 -6.90
C ASP A 117 -0.99 -6.21 -6.69
N TRP A 118 -0.10 -5.82 -5.77
CA TRP A 118 1.01 -6.64 -5.28
C TRP A 118 0.69 -7.34 -3.95
N TRP A 119 -0.04 -6.67 -3.06
CA TRP A 119 -0.17 -7.07 -1.66
C TRP A 119 -1.60 -7.42 -1.25
N GLN A 120 -1.72 -8.49 -0.45
CA GLN A 120 -2.93 -8.76 0.30
C GLN A 120 -2.95 -7.94 1.58
N ARG A 121 -3.99 -7.13 1.75
CA ARG A 121 -4.19 -6.32 2.96
C ARG A 121 -5.47 -6.69 3.69
N VAL A 122 -5.40 -6.75 5.02
CA VAL A 122 -6.55 -6.97 5.91
C VAL A 122 -6.47 -5.96 7.05
N GLY A 123 -7.52 -5.16 7.22
CA GLY A 123 -7.57 -4.14 8.27
C GLY A 123 -6.42 -3.11 8.19
N GLY A 124 -6.03 -2.72 6.97
CA GLY A 124 -4.94 -1.77 6.71
C GLY A 124 -3.53 -2.35 6.84
N LYS A 125 -3.37 -3.62 7.23
CA LYS A 125 -2.07 -4.29 7.34
C LYS A 125 -1.82 -5.22 6.17
N THR A 126 -0.61 -5.18 5.62
CA THR A 126 -0.12 -6.16 4.65
C THR A 126 0.09 -7.50 5.34
N ILE A 127 -0.58 -8.55 4.86
CA ILE A 127 -0.47 -9.91 5.40
C ILE A 127 0.34 -10.85 4.51
N GLY A 128 0.60 -10.45 3.26
CA GLY A 128 1.46 -11.20 2.35
C GLY A 128 1.21 -10.87 0.88
N PRO A 129 1.81 -11.64 -0.05
CA PRO A 129 1.58 -11.51 -1.48
C PRO A 129 0.10 -11.67 -1.84
N LEU A 130 -0.36 -10.92 -2.82
CA LEU A 130 -1.71 -11.09 -3.36
C LEU A 130 -1.93 -12.57 -3.77
N PRO A 131 -3.03 -13.22 -3.34
CA PRO A 131 -3.26 -14.65 -3.60
C PRO A 131 -3.22 -15.03 -5.08
N ALA A 132 -3.68 -14.13 -5.96
CA ALA A 132 -3.63 -14.32 -7.41
C ALA A 132 -2.19 -14.49 -7.93
N LEU A 133 -1.23 -13.71 -7.42
CA LEU A 133 0.18 -13.82 -7.79
C LEU A 133 0.80 -15.14 -7.32
N ARG A 134 0.43 -15.58 -6.10
CA ARG A 134 0.88 -16.87 -5.57
C ARG A 134 0.35 -18.03 -6.42
N GLN A 135 -0.92 -17.97 -6.79
CA GLN A 135 -1.56 -18.99 -7.63
C GLN A 135 -0.92 -19.01 -9.02
N GLU A 136 -0.71 -17.85 -9.64
CA GLU A 136 -0.12 -17.77 -10.98
C GLU A 136 1.31 -18.31 -11.03
N LEU A 137 2.16 -17.95 -10.06
CA LEU A 137 3.52 -18.49 -9.99
C LEU A 137 3.50 -20.02 -9.80
N HIS A 138 2.58 -20.51 -8.95
CA HIS A 138 2.41 -21.94 -8.74
C HIS A 138 1.94 -22.65 -10.02
N ASP A 139 1.00 -22.08 -10.77
CA ASP A 139 0.48 -22.69 -11.99
C ASP A 139 1.53 -22.72 -13.12
N VAL A 140 2.34 -21.66 -13.24
CA VAL A 140 3.37 -21.54 -14.28
C VAL A 140 4.62 -22.35 -13.95
N ALA A 141 5.08 -22.30 -12.70
CA ALA A 141 6.39 -22.81 -12.31
C ALA A 141 6.35 -23.95 -11.29
N ASN A 142 5.22 -24.16 -10.60
CA ASN A 142 5.05 -25.10 -9.48
C ASN A 142 6.04 -24.85 -8.34
N VAL A 143 6.23 -23.57 -8.00
CA VAL A 143 7.13 -23.12 -6.92
C VAL A 143 6.42 -22.08 -6.03
N PRO A 144 6.80 -21.98 -4.75
CA PRO A 144 6.21 -20.99 -3.85
C PRO A 144 6.76 -19.57 -4.11
N LEU A 145 5.90 -18.58 -3.86
CA LEU A 145 6.23 -17.15 -3.82
C LEU A 145 6.26 -16.66 -2.37
N HIS A 146 7.31 -15.92 -2.02
CA HIS A 146 7.33 -15.08 -0.83
C HIS A 146 7.71 -13.64 -1.22
N MET A 147 7.16 -12.66 -0.52
CA MET A 147 7.48 -11.25 -0.73
C MET A 147 7.87 -10.58 0.58
N TYR A 148 8.88 -9.71 0.51
CA TYR A 148 9.31 -8.88 1.62
C TYR A 148 9.35 -7.41 1.21
N GLN A 149 9.03 -6.54 2.17
CA GLN A 149 9.46 -5.15 2.12
C GLN A 149 10.95 -5.06 2.48
N CYS A 150 11.65 -4.02 2.04
CA CYS A 150 13.10 -3.92 2.20
C CYS A 150 13.51 -3.99 3.68
N ASP A 151 12.80 -3.29 4.57
CA ASP A 151 13.11 -3.30 6.00
C ASP A 151 12.93 -4.70 6.62
N GLN A 152 11.89 -5.42 6.21
CA GLN A 152 11.65 -6.79 6.64
C GLN A 152 12.73 -7.73 6.11
N PHE A 153 13.08 -7.60 4.83
CA PHE A 153 14.14 -8.39 4.20
C PHE A 153 15.45 -8.17 4.93
N MET A 154 15.83 -6.93 5.23
CA MET A 154 17.06 -6.61 5.96
C MET A 154 17.07 -7.23 7.36
N ARG A 155 15.95 -7.16 8.11
CA ARG A 155 15.82 -7.78 9.44
C ARG A 155 15.95 -9.31 9.39
N TYR A 156 15.29 -9.96 8.44
CA TYR A 156 15.34 -11.42 8.34
C TYR A 156 16.65 -11.92 7.75
N ALA A 157 17.21 -11.21 6.78
CA ALA A 157 18.50 -11.54 6.18
C ALA A 157 19.65 -11.36 7.19
N SER A 158 19.63 -10.30 8.00
CA SER A 158 20.65 -10.09 9.05
C SER A 158 20.66 -11.24 10.06
N ALA A 159 19.48 -11.64 10.53
CA ALA A 159 19.31 -12.78 11.43
C ALA A 159 19.70 -14.11 10.78
N PHE A 160 19.36 -14.31 9.50
CA PHE A 160 19.63 -15.56 8.78
C PHE A 160 21.12 -15.72 8.43
N LEU A 161 21.81 -14.63 8.08
CA LEU A 161 23.22 -14.63 7.69
C LEU A 161 24.18 -14.46 8.87
N ASP A 162 23.65 -14.30 10.10
CA ASP A 162 24.41 -13.97 11.31
C ASP A 162 25.31 -12.74 11.12
N GLN A 163 24.80 -11.74 10.40
CA GLN A 163 25.46 -10.47 10.15
C GLN A 163 24.61 -9.34 10.70
N GLN A 164 25.11 -8.65 11.72
CA GLN A 164 24.40 -7.49 12.26
C GLN A 164 24.49 -6.31 11.30
N LEU A 165 23.36 -5.99 10.68
CA LEU A 165 23.17 -4.72 10.02
C LEU A 165 22.95 -3.62 11.08
N PRO A 166 23.41 -2.39 10.84
CA PRO A 166 23.08 -1.27 11.71
C PRO A 166 21.56 -1.08 11.79
N GLU A 167 21.01 -1.01 13.00
CA GLU A 167 19.56 -0.79 13.19
C GLU A 167 19.11 0.53 12.54
N SER A 168 20.00 1.53 12.49
CA SER A 168 19.74 2.80 11.80
C SER A 168 19.42 2.61 10.31
N SER A 169 20.08 1.67 9.62
CA SER A 169 19.81 1.39 8.21
C SER A 169 18.46 0.69 8.00
N ILE A 170 18.04 -0.11 8.97
CA ILE A 170 16.74 -0.80 8.93
C ILE A 170 15.61 0.21 9.22
N GLU A 171 15.81 1.12 10.17
CA GLU A 171 14.83 2.16 10.47
C GLU A 171 14.69 3.15 9.31
N GLU A 172 15.79 3.54 8.65
CA GLU A 172 15.74 4.38 7.45
C GLU A 172 14.93 3.73 6.31
N ALA A 173 15.17 2.44 6.01
CA ALA A 173 14.39 1.71 5.01
C ALA A 173 12.89 1.66 5.37
N LYS A 174 12.59 1.51 6.65
CA LYS A 174 11.22 1.48 7.18
C LYS A 174 10.55 2.85 7.08
N GLU A 175 11.27 3.94 7.35
CA GLU A 175 10.77 5.31 7.21
C GLU A 175 10.41 5.63 5.75
N ILE A 176 11.27 5.25 4.80
CA ILE A 176 11.01 5.40 3.36
C ILE A 176 9.73 4.65 2.96
N ARG A 177 9.61 3.38 3.38
CA ARG A 177 8.41 2.58 3.13
C ARG A 177 7.15 3.24 3.73
N ASP A 178 7.24 3.75 4.95
CA ASP A 178 6.10 4.38 5.62
C ASP A 178 5.70 5.70 4.94
N GLU A 179 6.64 6.43 4.32
CA GLU A 179 6.36 7.57 3.46
C GLU A 179 5.60 7.14 2.19
N LEU A 180 6.11 6.15 1.46
CA LEU A 180 5.46 5.62 0.26
C LEU A 180 4.03 5.15 0.55
N GLN A 181 3.83 4.49 1.70
CA GLN A 181 2.50 4.07 2.13
C GLN A 181 1.58 5.26 2.44
N ARG A 182 2.11 6.33 3.06
CA ARG A 182 1.34 7.55 3.34
C ARG A 182 0.95 8.27 2.06
N GLU A 183 1.87 8.43 1.12
CA GLU A 183 1.60 9.01 -0.20
C GLU A 183 0.53 8.21 -0.95
N SER A 184 0.67 6.87 -0.99
CA SER A 184 -0.32 6.02 -1.66
C SER A 184 -1.70 6.09 -0.98
N ASN A 185 -1.76 6.09 0.35
CA ASN A 185 -3.02 6.25 1.07
C ASN A 185 -3.66 7.62 0.82
N PHE A 186 -2.83 8.68 0.74
CA PHE A 186 -3.27 10.03 0.44
C PHE A 186 -3.83 10.14 -0.99
N GLU A 187 -3.15 9.59 -1.99
CA GLU A 187 -3.65 9.52 -3.37
C GLU A 187 -4.98 8.76 -3.44
N GLN A 188 -5.09 7.61 -2.77
CA GLN A 188 -6.35 6.86 -2.72
C GLN A 188 -7.48 7.66 -2.07
N GLN A 189 -7.19 8.37 -0.98
CA GLN A 189 -8.16 9.20 -0.30
C GLN A 189 -8.54 10.43 -1.13
N TRP A 190 -7.58 11.06 -1.82
CA TRP A 190 -7.81 12.21 -2.67
C TRP A 190 -8.64 11.84 -3.90
N LEU A 191 -8.34 10.72 -4.58
CA LEU A 191 -9.16 10.19 -5.67
C LEU A 191 -10.61 9.91 -5.21
N PHE A 192 -10.77 9.41 -3.99
CA PHE A 192 -12.09 9.18 -3.39
C PHE A 192 -12.82 10.50 -3.14
N ASP A 193 -12.16 11.49 -2.55
CA ASP A 193 -12.73 12.80 -2.21
C ASP A 193 -13.01 13.66 -3.46
N GLU A 194 -12.19 13.55 -4.53
CA GLU A 194 -12.39 14.21 -5.82
C GLU A 194 -13.57 13.59 -6.57
N SER A 195 -13.70 12.25 -6.57
CA SER A 195 -14.87 11.56 -7.13
C SER A 195 -16.17 11.91 -6.40
N ALA A 196 -16.09 12.23 -5.11
CA ALA A 196 -17.20 12.72 -4.30
C ALA A 196 -17.49 14.23 -4.52
N SER A 197 -16.48 15.01 -4.92
CA SER A 197 -16.60 16.46 -5.15
C SER A 197 -16.97 16.83 -6.59
N SER A 198 -16.75 15.96 -7.57
CA SER A 198 -17.08 16.23 -8.97
C SER A 198 -18.60 16.20 -9.23
N HIS A 199 -19.27 17.32 -8.95
CA HIS A 199 -20.61 17.67 -9.46
C HIS A 199 -20.59 18.08 -10.95
N ALA A 200 -19.69 17.52 -11.75
CA ALA A 200 -19.75 17.66 -13.20
C ALA A 200 -20.69 16.58 -13.73
N ARG A 201 -21.73 17.02 -14.46
CA ARG A 201 -22.73 16.15 -15.12
C ARG A 201 -22.05 14.91 -15.72
N PRO A 202 -22.51 13.69 -15.40
CA PRO A 202 -21.95 12.50 -16.00
C PRO A 202 -22.39 12.46 -17.46
N ASP A 203 -21.46 12.57 -18.39
CA ASP A 203 -21.63 11.81 -19.62
C ASP A 203 -21.46 10.34 -19.21
N ASN A 204 -22.52 9.60 -19.49
CA ASN A 204 -22.74 8.21 -19.12
C ASN A 204 -21.51 7.36 -19.50
N ASP A 205 -20.87 6.71 -18.52
CA ASP A 205 -20.20 5.38 -18.64
C ASP A 205 -19.16 5.06 -17.54
N ALA A 206 -18.79 6.01 -16.66
CA ALA A 206 -17.69 5.78 -15.70
C ALA A 206 -18.09 5.36 -14.27
N VAL A 207 -19.37 5.44 -13.89
CA VAL A 207 -19.82 5.21 -12.50
C VAL A 207 -20.00 3.72 -12.09
N PRO A 208 -20.20 2.72 -12.98
CA PRO A 208 -20.44 1.34 -12.53
C PRO A 208 -19.23 0.57 -11.98
N THR A 209 -17.99 0.94 -12.30
CA THR A 209 -16.82 0.04 -12.16
C THR A 209 -16.12 0.08 -10.79
N ALA A 210 -16.21 1.20 -10.05
CA ALA A 210 -15.67 1.27 -8.70
C ALA A 210 -16.62 0.59 -7.68
N TRP A 211 -17.93 0.78 -7.85
CA TRP A 211 -18.95 0.21 -6.97
C TRP A 211 -19.15 -1.30 -7.13
N SER A 212 -19.04 -1.82 -8.35
CA SER A 212 -19.12 -3.27 -8.61
C SER A 212 -17.97 -4.06 -7.98
N ARG A 213 -16.77 -3.46 -7.84
CA ARG A 213 -15.64 -4.08 -7.13
C ARG A 213 -15.84 -4.12 -5.62
N LEU A 214 -16.51 -3.12 -5.05
CA LEU A 214 -16.88 -3.08 -3.63
C LEU A 214 -17.94 -4.14 -3.33
N HIS A 215 -18.95 -4.30 -4.19
CA HIS A 215 -19.95 -5.38 -4.09
C HIS A 215 -19.36 -6.80 -4.19
N ALA A 216 -18.32 -7.01 -5.01
CA ALA A 216 -17.65 -8.31 -5.09
C ALA A 216 -16.91 -8.71 -3.80
N LEU A 217 -16.53 -7.73 -2.96
CA LEU A 217 -15.95 -7.97 -1.65
C LEU A 217 -17.01 -8.35 -0.60
N ILE A 218 -18.24 -7.85 -0.78
CA ILE A 218 -19.38 -7.91 0.15
C ILE A 218 -19.99 -9.32 0.26
N ASP A 219 -19.91 -10.15 -0.78
CA ASP A 219 -20.58 -11.47 -0.82
C ASP A 219 -19.77 -12.66 -0.23
N SER A 220 -18.55 -12.45 0.28
CA SER A 220 -17.62 -13.57 0.54
C SER A 220 -17.49 -14.06 1.99
N HIS A 221 -18.16 -13.45 2.98
CA HIS A 221 -17.92 -13.77 4.40
C HIS A 221 -19.21 -14.09 5.20
N GLU A 222 -19.80 -15.27 4.97
CA GLU A 222 -20.94 -15.78 5.77
C GLU A 222 -20.53 -16.62 7.02
N GLY A 223 -19.23 -16.89 7.24
CA GLY A 223 -18.76 -17.79 8.30
C GLY A 223 -18.00 -17.10 9.45
N ARG A 224 -18.12 -17.64 10.68
CA ARG A 224 -17.24 -17.29 11.81
C ARG A 224 -15.79 -17.64 11.43
N PRO A 225 -14.81 -16.71 11.55
CA PRO A 225 -13.42 -17.03 11.25
C PRO A 225 -12.94 -18.14 12.20
N ILE A 226 -12.37 -19.21 11.64
CA ILE A 226 -11.71 -20.24 12.45
C ILE A 226 -10.41 -19.61 12.96
N LEU A 227 -10.32 -19.39 14.27
CA LEU A 227 -9.08 -18.99 14.93
C LEU A 227 -8.09 -20.16 14.82
N VAL A 228 -7.06 -19.98 14.01
CA VAL A 228 -5.87 -20.83 14.05
C VAL A 228 -5.03 -20.36 15.24
N ASP A 229 -4.51 -21.28 16.06
CA ASP A 229 -3.81 -20.98 17.33
C ASP A 229 -2.62 -19.99 17.18
N ASP A 230 -2.09 -19.80 15.96
CA ASP A 230 -1.00 -18.87 15.64
C ASP A 230 -1.45 -17.57 14.92
N TYR A 231 -2.74 -17.23 14.96
CA TYR A 231 -3.26 -16.04 14.28
C TYR A 231 -2.75 -14.74 14.94
N ARG A 232 -1.72 -14.13 14.34
CA ARG A 232 -1.20 -12.79 14.70
C ARG A 232 -1.94 -11.62 14.03
N GLY A 233 -3.20 -11.83 13.62
CA GLY A 233 -4.03 -10.78 13.01
C GLY A 233 -4.66 -9.84 14.04
N SER A 234 -5.45 -8.86 13.59
CA SER A 234 -6.13 -7.92 14.48
C SER A 234 -7.10 -8.66 15.40
N THR A 235 -7.07 -8.34 16.69
CA THR A 235 -8.01 -8.92 17.66
C THR A 235 -9.44 -8.51 17.29
N LEU A 236 -10.43 -9.31 17.69
CA LEU A 236 -11.85 -9.01 17.44
C LEU A 236 -12.24 -7.60 17.95
N GLU A 237 -11.62 -7.14 19.04
CA GLU A 237 -11.76 -5.78 19.58
C GLU A 237 -11.26 -4.69 18.62
N GLN A 238 -10.12 -4.92 17.95
CA GLN A 238 -9.59 -3.99 16.95
C GLN A 238 -10.47 -3.93 15.70
N GLN A 239 -11.01 -5.08 15.27
CA GLN A 239 -11.95 -5.14 14.14
C GLN A 239 -13.24 -4.35 14.45
N LEU A 240 -13.77 -4.48 15.67
CA LEU A 240 -14.93 -3.71 16.13
C LEU A 240 -14.66 -2.20 16.24
N SER A 241 -13.48 -1.80 16.71
CA SER A 241 -13.09 -0.38 16.76
C SER A 241 -13.03 0.25 15.36
N ASN A 242 -12.47 -0.45 14.38
CA ASN A 242 -12.41 0.02 12.99
C ASN A 242 -13.81 0.16 12.37
N LEU A 243 -14.69 -0.82 12.58
CA LEU A 243 -16.08 -0.74 12.12
C LEU A 243 -16.84 0.41 12.81
N ALA A 244 -16.57 0.66 14.09
CA ALA A 244 -17.18 1.78 14.81
C ALA A 244 -16.74 3.15 14.26
N GLU A 245 -15.49 3.27 13.81
CA GLU A 245 -14.96 4.46 13.14
C GLU A 245 -15.60 4.66 11.75
N GLN A 246 -15.68 3.59 10.95
CA GLN A 246 -16.35 3.62 9.65
C GLN A 246 -17.83 4.03 9.77
N ARG A 247 -18.54 3.51 10.77
CA ARG A 247 -19.91 3.95 11.10
C ARG A 247 -19.99 5.45 11.37
N GLN A 248 -19.02 6.00 12.12
CA GLN A 248 -19.00 7.44 12.43
C GLN A 248 -18.71 8.29 11.19
N LYS A 249 -17.87 7.80 10.27
CA LYS A 249 -17.61 8.45 8.99
C LYS A 249 -18.87 8.46 8.11
N LEU A 250 -19.53 7.31 7.96
CA LEU A 250 -20.77 7.18 7.19
C LEU A 250 -21.91 8.02 7.76
N ARG A 251 -22.04 8.13 9.09
CA ARG A 251 -23.04 9.01 9.73
C ARG A 251 -22.78 10.50 9.43
N ARG A 252 -21.51 10.92 9.36
CA ARG A 252 -21.16 12.29 8.94
C ARG A 252 -21.51 12.52 7.47
N MET A 253 -21.22 11.56 6.59
CA MET A 253 -21.61 11.63 5.19
C MET A 253 -23.13 11.68 5.02
N MET A 254 -23.89 10.93 5.81
CA MET A 254 -25.36 10.98 5.75
C MET A 254 -25.92 12.33 6.18
N LEU A 255 -25.34 12.94 7.23
CA LEU A 255 -25.71 14.27 7.67
C LEU A 255 -25.45 15.31 6.58
N ASP A 256 -24.31 15.24 5.91
CA ASP A 256 -23.96 16.14 4.80
C ASP A 256 -24.89 15.94 3.58
N ALA A 257 -25.11 14.69 3.17
CA ALA A 257 -25.98 14.37 2.03
C ALA A 257 -27.44 14.77 2.28
N SER A 258 -27.90 14.69 3.54
CA SER A 258 -29.27 15.07 3.92
C SER A 258 -29.58 16.57 3.85
N VAL A 259 -28.57 17.42 3.66
CA VAL A 259 -28.74 18.87 3.48
C VAL A 259 -29.28 19.21 2.08
N ASP A 260 -29.05 18.35 1.08
CA ASP A 260 -29.52 18.55 -0.30
C ASP A 260 -30.65 17.55 -0.68
N PRO A 261 -31.88 18.04 -0.95
CA PRO A 261 -33.01 17.20 -1.35
C PRO A 261 -32.83 16.43 -2.66
N HIS A 262 -31.81 16.73 -3.48
CA HIS A 262 -31.56 16.08 -4.76
C HIS A 262 -30.60 14.89 -4.66
N ARG A 263 -29.97 14.65 -3.50
CA ARG A 263 -29.01 13.54 -3.24
C ARG A 263 -29.68 12.27 -2.73
N VAL A 264 -30.93 12.00 -3.13
CA VAL A 264 -31.75 10.90 -2.61
C VAL A 264 -31.11 9.53 -2.82
N GLU A 265 -30.50 9.30 -3.99
CA GLU A 265 -29.86 8.02 -4.32
C GLU A 265 -28.59 7.79 -3.48
N GLU A 266 -27.81 8.85 -3.23
CA GLU A 266 -26.65 8.80 -2.36
C GLU A 266 -27.03 8.58 -0.88
N ILE A 267 -28.12 9.20 -0.42
CA ILE A 267 -28.66 8.95 0.93
C ILE A 267 -29.08 7.48 1.08
N ILE A 268 -29.70 6.88 0.05
CA ILE A 268 -30.09 5.46 0.06
C ILE A 268 -28.86 4.56 0.15
N GLU A 269 -27.78 4.86 -0.57
CA GLU A 269 -26.56 4.07 -0.55
C GLU A 269 -25.76 4.23 0.75
N ILE A 270 -25.66 5.44 1.29
CA ILE A 270 -25.06 5.68 2.62
C ILE A 270 -25.86 4.93 3.71
N GLN A 271 -27.19 4.92 3.60
CA GLN A 271 -28.04 4.17 4.52
C GLN A 271 -27.79 2.65 4.41
N ARG A 272 -27.68 2.09 3.19
CA ARG A 272 -27.34 0.67 2.98
C ARG A 272 -25.98 0.31 3.58
N ALA A 273 -24.98 1.16 3.40
CA ALA A 273 -23.66 0.98 3.99
C ALA A 273 -23.69 1.05 5.53
N LEU A 274 -24.47 1.97 6.10
CA LEU A 274 -24.67 2.06 7.55
C LEU A 274 -25.35 0.81 8.10
N ASP A 275 -26.41 0.34 7.45
CA ASP A 275 -27.13 -0.88 7.86
C ASP A 275 -26.23 -2.12 7.82
N PHE A 276 -25.28 -2.17 6.88
CA PHE A 276 -24.28 -3.23 6.81
C PHE A 276 -23.28 -3.15 7.97
N VAL A 277 -22.67 -1.99 8.19
CA VAL A 277 -21.69 -1.80 9.29
C VAL A 277 -22.34 -2.06 10.64
N GLU A 278 -23.58 -1.62 10.86
CA GLU A 278 -24.32 -1.87 12.09
C GLU A 278 -24.63 -3.37 12.29
N ARG A 279 -24.93 -4.10 11.21
CA ARG A 279 -25.13 -5.55 11.24
C ARG A 279 -23.85 -6.29 11.57
N GLU A 280 -22.72 -5.90 11.00
CA GLU A 280 -21.43 -6.53 11.29
C GLU A 280 -20.95 -6.29 12.71
N ILE A 281 -21.11 -5.06 13.21
CA ILE A 281 -20.85 -4.75 14.62
C ILE A 281 -21.73 -5.66 15.50
N GLY A 282 -23.02 -5.77 15.21
CA GLY A 282 -23.93 -6.65 15.96
C GLY A 282 -23.52 -8.13 15.94
N ARG A 283 -23.10 -8.64 14.78
CA ARG A 283 -22.59 -10.02 14.63
C ARG A 283 -21.34 -10.26 15.45
N MET A 284 -20.35 -9.38 15.34
CA MET A 284 -19.07 -9.49 16.05
C MET A 284 -19.25 -9.32 17.56
N GLN A 285 -20.15 -8.43 18.01
CA GLN A 285 -20.51 -8.29 19.42
C GLN A 285 -21.15 -9.56 19.99
N ALA A 286 -21.96 -10.27 19.20
CA ALA A 286 -22.52 -11.56 19.61
C ALA A 286 -21.47 -12.66 19.76
N TRP A 287 -20.27 -12.48 19.19
CA TRP A 287 -19.14 -13.40 19.33
C TRP A 287 -18.21 -13.07 20.51
N MET A 288 -18.45 -11.95 21.22
CA MET A 288 -17.65 -11.54 22.38
C MET A 288 -18.21 -12.05 23.71
N GLU A 289 -17.30 -12.42 24.62
CA GLU A 289 -17.65 -12.64 26.02
C GLU A 289 -18.16 -11.32 26.66
N PRO A 290 -19.13 -11.37 27.60
CA PRO A 290 -19.76 -10.17 28.16
C PRO A 290 -18.78 -9.17 28.83
N VAL A 291 -17.65 -9.67 29.34
CA VAL A 291 -16.62 -8.86 30.00
C VAL A 291 -15.76 -8.09 29.00
N THR A 292 -15.35 -8.70 27.89
CA THR A 292 -14.57 -8.04 26.83
C THR A 292 -15.43 -7.02 26.08
N LEU A 293 -16.71 -7.33 25.85
CA LEU A 293 -17.67 -6.39 25.29
C LEU A 293 -17.77 -5.10 26.14
N ARG A 294 -17.84 -5.24 27.46
CA ARG A 294 -17.94 -4.10 28.41
C ARG A 294 -16.67 -3.23 28.40
N ASN A 295 -15.49 -3.85 28.32
CA ASN A 295 -14.20 -3.14 28.26
C ASN A 295 -14.01 -2.37 26.94
N TRP A 296 -14.46 -2.95 25.82
CA TRP A 296 -14.46 -2.26 24.53
C TRP A 296 -15.36 -1.02 24.55
N TYR A 297 -16.58 -1.13 25.11
CA TYR A 297 -17.49 0.00 25.25
C TYR A 297 -16.92 1.14 26.10
N SER A 298 -16.13 0.86 27.15
CA SER A 298 -15.44 1.91 27.91
C SER A 298 -14.34 2.59 27.10
N HIS A 299 -13.53 1.84 26.35
CA HIS A 299 -12.46 2.38 25.52
C HIS A 299 -12.97 3.31 24.42
N VAL A 300 -14.02 2.90 23.71
CA VAL A 300 -14.65 3.72 22.65
C VAL A 300 -15.32 4.98 23.23
N ARG A 301 -15.76 4.95 24.49
CA ARG A 301 -16.34 6.12 25.16
C ARG A 301 -15.28 7.13 25.60
N ASP A 302 -14.12 6.66 26.04
CA ASP A 302 -13.03 7.51 26.49
C ASP A 302 -12.27 8.17 25.32
N SER A 303 -12.15 7.51 24.16
CA SER A 303 -11.59 8.15 22.95
C SER A 303 -12.43 9.32 22.43
N LYS A 304 -13.74 9.34 22.72
CA LYS A 304 -14.64 10.44 22.35
C LYS A 304 -14.52 11.68 23.23
N ARG A 305 -13.88 11.56 24.41
CA ARG A 305 -13.66 12.70 25.31
C ARG A 305 -12.37 13.47 24.99
N SER A 306 -11.41 12.88 24.27
CA SER A 306 -10.18 13.59 23.87
C SER A 306 -10.39 14.53 22.68
N ASP A 307 -11.39 14.29 21.83
CA ASP A 307 -11.64 15.08 20.61
C ASP A 307 -12.58 16.29 20.83
N GLN A 308 -12.93 16.60 22.08
CA GLN A 308 -13.77 17.74 22.46
C GLN A 308 -13.06 18.79 23.34
N HIS A 309 -11.73 18.77 23.40
CA HIS A 309 -10.92 19.80 24.05
C HIS A 309 -9.97 20.48 23.08
#